data_AF-A0A840VE27-F1
#
_entry.id   AF-A0A840VE27-F1
#
_cell.length_a   1.000
_cell.length_b   1.000
_cell.length_c   1.000
_cell.angle_alpha   90.00
_cell.angle_beta   90.00
_cell.angle_gamma   90.00
#
_symmetry.space_group_name_H-M   'P 1'
#
loop_
_entity.id
_entity.type
_entity.pdbx_description
1 polymer ?
#
loop_
_entity_poly.entity_id
_entity_poly.type
_entity_poly.pdbx_seq_one_letter_code
_entity_poly.pdbx_strand_id
1 'polypeptide(L)'
;MTITTTFGFPEAAARLGVAVRTLRRAIRAGLVPAPAQSGATAVLSDAWLESVLAAINENPAALSRTLTQKVPPFARYEGTSCWRKYRTRVRDYYAFQASLAV
;
A
#
# COMPACT_ATOMS: atom_id res chain seq x y z
N MET A 1 23.36 -20.66 18.69
CA MET A 1 23.77 -20.46 17.29
C MET A 1 22.59 -19.86 16.54
N THR A 2 22.65 -18.57 16.20
CA THR A 2 21.62 -17.93 15.36
C THR A 2 21.89 -18.34 13.92
N ILE A 3 20.98 -19.13 13.34
CA ILE A 3 21.07 -19.54 11.94
C ILE A 3 20.68 -18.32 11.12
N THR A 4 21.65 -17.66 10.48
CA THR A 4 21.36 -16.52 9.60
C THR A 4 20.81 -17.07 8.29
N THR A 5 19.51 -17.32 8.23
CA THR A 5 18.86 -17.69 6.97
C THR A 5 18.91 -16.49 6.05
N THR A 6 19.49 -16.67 4.87
CA THR A 6 19.58 -15.60 3.87
C THR A 6 18.79 -16.03 2.64
N PHE A 7 17.92 -15.16 2.14
CA PHE A 7 16.94 -15.49 1.10
C PHE A 7 16.79 -14.36 0.09
N GLY A 8 16.18 -14.65 -1.05
CA GLY A 8 15.95 -13.65 -2.10
C GLY A 8 14.70 -12.79 -1.86
N PHE A 9 14.57 -11.71 -2.62
CA PHE A 9 13.34 -10.91 -2.71
C PHE A 9 12.05 -11.73 -3.00
N PRO A 10 12.07 -12.77 -3.86
CA PRO A 10 10.89 -13.60 -4.09
C PRO A 10 10.43 -14.36 -2.84
N GLU A 11 11.37 -14.94 -2.10
CA GLU A 11 11.08 -15.69 -0.86
C GLU A 11 10.61 -14.76 0.26
N ALA A 12 11.23 -13.58 0.39
CA ALA A 12 10.78 -12.55 1.32
C ALA A 12 9.32 -12.13 1.06
N ALA A 13 8.97 -11.90 -0.20
CA ALA A 13 7.63 -11.51 -0.59
C ALA A 13 6.61 -12.63 -0.36
N ALA A 14 7.00 -13.89 -0.61
CA ALA A 14 6.16 -15.05 -0.32
C ALA A 14 5.87 -15.21 1.18
N ARG A 15 6.88 -15.01 2.05
CA ARG A 15 6.71 -15.04 3.51
C ARG A 15 5.77 -13.94 4.02
N LEU A 16 5.77 -12.79 3.35
CA LEU A 16 4.89 -11.66 3.65
C LEU A 16 3.51 -11.76 2.96
N GLY A 17 3.26 -12.80 2.16
CA GLY A 17 2.00 -12.98 1.43
C GLY A 17 1.73 -11.91 0.36
N VAL A 18 2.76 -11.23 -0.15
CA VAL A 18 2.62 -10.12 -1.10
C VAL A 18 3.40 -10.33 -2.39
N ALA A 19 3.01 -9.63 -3.45
CA ALA A 19 3.78 -9.61 -4.69
C ALA A 19 5.11 -8.87 -4.51
N VAL A 20 6.18 -9.38 -5.12
CA VAL A 20 7.54 -8.76 -5.11
C VAL A 20 7.50 -7.29 -5.55
N ARG A 21 6.64 -6.96 -6.53
CA ARG A 21 6.45 -5.58 -7.00
C ARG A 21 5.91 -4.66 -5.90
N THR A 22 4.99 -5.15 -5.07
CA THR A 22 4.42 -4.38 -3.95
C THR A 22 5.49 -4.11 -2.89
N LEU A 23 6.25 -5.15 -2.52
CA LEU A 23 7.35 -5.02 -1.58
C LEU A 23 8.42 -4.02 -2.07
N ARG A 24 8.88 -4.14 -3.32
CA ARG A 24 9.84 -3.19 -3.90
C ARG A 24 9.29 -1.77 -3.97
N ARG A 25 7.99 -1.61 -4.22
CA ARG A 25 7.35 -0.29 -4.21
C ARG A 25 7.30 0.30 -2.81
N ALA A 26 6.96 -0.49 -1.80
CA ALA A 26 6.92 -0.05 -0.40
C ALA A 26 8.31 0.40 0.09
N ILE A 27 9.36 -0.35 -0.28
CA ILE A 27 10.76 0.05 -0.02
C ILE A 27 11.08 1.37 -0.72
N ARG A 28 10.76 1.50 -2.02
CA ARG A 28 11.01 2.74 -2.78
C ARG A 28 10.23 3.94 -2.23
N ALA A 29 9.04 3.71 -1.69
CA ALA A 29 8.20 4.73 -1.09
C ALA A 29 8.64 5.11 0.35
N GLY A 30 9.64 4.43 0.92
CA GLY A 30 10.09 4.66 2.29
C GLY A 30 9.12 4.16 3.36
N LEU A 31 8.14 3.33 2.99
CA LEU A 31 7.15 2.76 3.92
C LEU A 31 7.68 1.56 4.70
N VAL A 32 8.77 0.96 4.21
CA VAL A 32 9.42 -0.22 4.76
C VAL A 32 10.93 0.01 4.71
N PRO A 33 11.71 -0.40 5.72
CA PRO A 33 13.16 -0.22 5.73
C PRO A 33 13.83 -0.84 4.51
N ALA A 34 14.75 -0.08 3.90
CA ALA A 34 15.53 -0.59 2.78
C ALA A 34 16.52 -1.66 3.27
N PRO A 35 16.65 -2.80 2.56
CA PRO A 35 17.66 -3.78 2.88
C PRO A 35 19.05 -3.25 2.54
N ALA A 36 20.08 -3.79 3.19
CA ALA A 36 21.48 -3.44 2.93
C ALA A 36 21.90 -3.67 1.46
N GLN A 37 21.23 -4.60 0.77
CA GLN A 37 21.42 -4.88 -0.65
C GLN A 37 20.07 -4.85 -1.35
N SER A 38 19.96 -4.12 -2.47
CA SER A 38 18.70 -3.94 -3.21
C SER A 38 18.74 -4.49 -4.65
N GLY A 39 19.84 -5.15 -5.03
CA GLY A 39 20.03 -5.77 -6.34
C GLY A 39 19.16 -7.00 -6.59
N ALA A 40 19.18 -7.52 -7.83
CA ALA A 40 18.45 -8.74 -8.19
C ALA A 40 18.94 -9.98 -7.43
N THR A 41 20.22 -9.99 -7.07
CA THR A 41 20.91 -11.03 -6.29
C THR A 41 21.07 -10.65 -4.82
N ALA A 42 20.34 -9.62 -4.35
CA ALA A 42 20.40 -9.23 -2.94
C ALA A 42 19.96 -10.38 -2.05
N VAL A 43 20.80 -10.68 -1.07
CA VAL A 43 20.52 -11.68 -0.05
C VAL A 43 20.00 -10.95 1.18
N LEU A 44 18.77 -11.26 1.57
CA LEU A 44 18.03 -10.62 2.64
C LEU A 44 18.11 -11.48 3.91
N SER A 45 18.31 -10.84 5.06
CA SER A 45 18.39 -11.52 6.35
C SER A 45 17.02 -11.60 7.04
N ASP A 46 16.84 -12.61 7.90
CA ASP A 46 15.61 -12.72 8.72
C ASP A 46 15.41 -11.49 9.62
N ALA A 47 16.48 -10.89 10.16
CA ALA A 47 16.40 -9.66 10.96
C ALA A 47 15.81 -8.47 10.19
N TRP A 48 16.08 -8.39 8.88
CA TRP A 48 15.45 -7.38 8.04
C TRP A 48 13.95 -7.68 7.87
N LEU A 49 13.56 -8.94 7.67
CA LEU A 49 12.14 -9.33 7.61
C LEU A 49 11.38 -8.99 8.89
N GLU A 50 11.98 -9.21 10.07
CA GLU A 50 11.37 -8.82 11.35
C GLU A 50 11.16 -7.30 11.43
N SER A 51 12.13 -6.51 10.96
CA SER A 51 12.00 -5.06 10.87
C SER A 51 10.89 -4.64 9.90
N VAL A 52 10.73 -5.35 8.78
CA VAL A 52 9.62 -5.14 7.84
C VAL A 52 8.27 -5.49 8.49
N LEU A 53 8.18 -6.61 9.21
CA LEU A 53 6.97 -7.02 9.94
C LEU A 53 6.59 -6.00 11.01
N ALA A 54 7.56 -5.45 11.74
CA ALA A 54 7.32 -4.37 12.70
C ALA A 54 6.72 -3.13 12.01
N ALA A 55 7.32 -2.69 10.89
CA ALA A 55 6.80 -1.56 10.12
C ALA A 55 5.38 -1.81 9.55
N ILE A 56 5.07 -3.05 9.15
CA ILE A 56 3.73 -3.43 8.69
C ILE A 56 2.71 -3.41 9.83
N ASN A 57 3.10 -3.87 11.02
CA ASN A 57 2.23 -3.83 12.20
C ASN A 57 1.91 -2.38 12.63
N GLU A 58 2.88 -1.48 12.53
CA GLU A 58 2.66 -0.04 12.77
C GLU A 58 1.78 0.60 11.68
N ASN A 59 1.96 0.19 10.42
CA ASN A 59 1.21 0.72 9.29
C ASN A 59 0.76 -0.40 8.34
N PRO A 60 -0.42 -1.00 8.56
CA PRO A 60 -0.93 -2.09 7.73
C PRO A 60 -1.21 -1.65 6.28
N ALA A 61 -1.33 -0.34 6.03
CA ALA A 61 -1.48 0.20 4.68
C ALA A 61 -0.18 0.18 3.86
N ALA A 62 0.99 -0.02 4.48
CA ALA A 62 2.31 0.02 3.85
C ALA A 62 2.45 -0.99 2.69
N LEU A 63 1.81 -2.15 2.81
CA LEU A 63 1.77 -3.20 1.78
C LEU A 63 0.44 -3.26 1.02
N SER A 64 -0.54 -2.43 1.39
CA SER A 64 -1.83 -2.47 0.72
C SER A 64 -1.71 -1.86 -0.68
N ARG A 65 -2.28 -2.56 -1.68
CA ARG A 65 -2.52 -2.01 -3.02
C ARG A 65 -3.74 -1.10 -3.04
N THR A 66 -4.25 -0.71 -1.88
CA THR A 66 -5.38 0.20 -1.79
C THR A 66 -4.85 1.53 -2.29
N LEU A 67 -5.10 1.81 -3.56
CA LEU A 67 -5.08 3.16 -4.07
C LEU A 67 -5.99 3.93 -3.12
N THR A 68 -5.41 4.69 -2.20
CA THR A 68 -6.13 5.69 -1.44
C THR A 68 -6.62 6.68 -2.50
N GLN A 69 -7.78 6.40 -3.07
CA GLN A 69 -8.44 7.29 -3.99
C GLN A 69 -8.81 8.50 -3.13
N LYS A 70 -7.90 9.47 -3.08
CA LYS A 70 -8.01 10.68 -2.25
C LYS A 70 -9.33 11.41 -2.49
N VAL A 71 -9.90 11.23 -3.68
CA VAL A 71 -11.16 11.81 -4.10
C VAL A 71 -12.00 10.70 -4.73
N PRO A 72 -13.19 10.41 -4.17
CA PRO A 72 -14.13 9.50 -4.80
C PRO A 72 -14.44 9.94 -6.24
N PRO A 73 -14.63 9.02 -7.19
CA PRO A 73 -14.80 9.36 -8.60
C PRO A 73 -16.00 10.29 -8.85
N PHE A 74 -17.01 10.25 -7.99
CA PHE A 74 -18.18 11.13 -8.05
C PHE A 74 -17.90 12.57 -7.58
N ALA A 75 -17.00 12.78 -6.62
CA ALA A 75 -16.63 14.11 -6.13
C ALA A 75 -15.86 14.95 -7.18
N ARG A 76 -15.31 14.31 -8.22
CA ARG A 76 -14.63 14.99 -9.33
C ARG A 76 -15.56 15.82 -10.21
N TYR A 77 -16.86 15.55 -10.15
CA TYR A 77 -17.84 16.23 -10.99
C TYR A 77 -18.46 17.45 -10.30
N GLU A 78 -18.22 17.65 -9.00
CA GLU A 78 -18.80 18.76 -8.24
C GLU A 78 -18.38 20.10 -8.85
N GLY A 79 -19.34 20.99 -9.11
CA GLY A 79 -19.10 22.28 -9.75
C GLY A 79 -18.92 22.25 -11.28
N THR A 80 -18.92 21.09 -11.92
CA THR A 80 -18.82 20.98 -13.39
C THR A 80 -20.19 20.84 -14.06
N SER A 81 -20.27 21.08 -15.38
CA SER A 81 -21.50 20.84 -16.17
C SER A 81 -21.96 19.36 -16.12
N CYS A 82 -21.02 18.44 -15.91
CA CYS A 82 -21.30 17.02 -15.70
C CYS A 82 -22.07 16.73 -14.40
N TRP A 83 -22.03 17.62 -13.40
CA TRP A 83 -22.79 17.50 -12.16
C TRP A 83 -24.30 17.41 -12.43
N ARG A 84 -24.80 18.29 -13.30
CA ARG A 84 -26.23 18.31 -13.67
C ARG A 84 -26.62 17.15 -14.58
N LYS A 85 -25.66 16.61 -15.34
CA LYS A 85 -25.87 15.50 -16.28
C LYS A 85 -25.97 14.14 -15.58
N TYR A 86 -25.16 13.90 -14.55
CA TYR A 86 -25.07 12.58 -13.89
C TYR A 86 -25.71 12.58 -12.50
N ARG A 87 -27.04 12.67 -12.45
CA ARG A 87 -27.83 12.73 -11.18
C ARG A 87 -27.50 11.59 -10.20
N THR A 88 -27.23 10.38 -10.68
CA THR A 88 -26.85 9.23 -9.81
C THR A 88 -25.55 9.50 -9.05
N ARG A 89 -24.54 10.09 -9.70
CA ARG A 89 -23.24 10.41 -9.07
C ARG A 89 -23.39 11.51 -8.01
N VAL A 90 -24.30 12.45 -8.22
CA VAL A 90 -24.62 13.50 -7.24
C VAL A 90 -25.26 12.90 -6.00
N ARG A 91 -26.19 11.95 -6.16
CA ARG A 91 -26.82 11.25 -5.03
C ARG A 91 -25.80 10.45 -4.22
N ASP A 92 -24.91 9.73 -4.90
CA ASP A 92 -23.81 8.99 -4.25
C ASP A 92 -22.87 9.92 -3.49
N TYR A 93 -22.59 11.12 -4.03
CA TYR A 93 -21.79 12.14 -3.35
C TYR A 93 -22.44 12.64 -2.06
N TYR A 94 -23.72 12.97 -2.10
CA TYR A 94 -24.44 13.40 -0.90
C TYR A 94 -24.53 12.28 0.15
N ALA A 95 -24.70 11.02 -0.27
CA ALA A 95 -24.66 9.88 0.64
C ALA A 95 -23.28 9.72 1.30
N PHE A 96 -22.19 9.92 0.54
CA PHE A 96 -20.84 9.92 1.06
C PHE A 96 -20.58 11.07 2.04
N GLN A 97 -20.95 12.31 1.69
CA GLN A 97 -20.89 13.48 2.58
C GLN A 97 -21.66 13.23 3.89
N ALA A 98 -22.86 12.67 3.81
CA ALA A 98 -23.66 12.31 4.99
C ALA A 98 -22.97 11.24 5.86
N SER A 99 -22.27 10.28 5.26
CA SER A 99 -21.52 9.25 6.00
C SER A 99 -20.24 9.76 6.68
N LEU A 100 -19.67 10.88 6.19
CA LEU A 100 -18.49 11.51 6.79
C LEU A 100 -18.83 12.49 7.93
N ALA A 101 -20.08 12.94 8.02
CA ALA A 101 -20.54 13.87 9.04
C ALA A 101 -20.96 13.17 10.35
N VAL A 102 -20.86 11.84 10.41
CA VAL A 102 -21.11 10.98 11.59
C VAL A 102 -19.78 10.54 12.17
#